data_AF-A0A1D2RNF4-F1
#
_entry.id   AF-A0A1D2RNF4-F1
#
_cell.length_a   1.000
_cell.length_b   1.000
_cell.length_c   1.000
_cell.angle_alpha   90.00
_cell.angle_beta   90.00
_cell.angle_gamma   90.00
#
_symmetry.space_group_name_H-M   'P 1'
#
loop_
_entity.id
_entity.type
_entity.pdbx_description
1 polymer ?
#
loop_
_entity_poly.entity_id
_entity_poly.type
_entity_poly.pdbx_seq_one_letter_code
_entity_poly.pdbx_strand_id
1 'polypeptide(L)'
;MPQEELLRLLAVCAAASVNVVTPSATHQPPGAALARAVGLDMAAWWKPTAEGYFRHVPKAAILEAVGQFAPEQVNRLAKLKKTEIADEAERLVEGAGWMPAVFDAEGVRTAAQEGSPAADGDAGMDGWTIHPSRPPSTPVWLRAMTGRTT
;
A
#
# COMPACT_ATOMS: atom_id res chain seq x y z
N MET A 1 -25.41 4.18 -38.18
CA MET A 1 -25.11 4.33 -36.73
C MET A 1 -24.51 5.71 -36.52
N PRO A 2 -25.03 6.53 -35.60
CA PRO A 2 -24.39 7.79 -35.20
C PRO A 2 -23.05 7.53 -34.50
N GLN A 3 -22.10 8.47 -34.62
CA GLN A 3 -20.73 8.33 -34.10
C GLN A 3 -20.69 8.07 -32.58
N GLU A 4 -21.56 8.75 -31.83
CA GLU A 4 -21.74 8.56 -30.39
C GLU A 4 -22.03 7.09 -30.03
N GLU A 5 -22.83 6.40 -30.84
CA GLU A 5 -23.23 5.02 -30.58
C GLU A 5 -22.09 4.04 -30.86
N LEU A 6 -21.27 4.32 -31.89
CA LEU A 6 -20.03 3.57 -32.12
C LEU A 6 -19.04 3.76 -30.98
N LEU A 7 -18.91 4.99 -30.44
CA LEU A 7 -18.03 5.27 -29.30
C LEU A 7 -18.51 4.59 -28.02
N ARG A 8 -19.82 4.55 -27.76
CA ARG A 8 -20.39 3.82 -26.61
C ARG A 8 -20.15 2.32 -26.70
N LEU A 9 -20.35 1.72 -27.88
CA LEU A 9 -20.06 0.30 -28.09
C LEU A 9 -18.56 0.01 -27.92
N LEU A 10 -17.69 0.86 -28.48
CA LEU A 10 -16.24 0.75 -28.31
C LEU A 10 -15.84 0.86 -26.84
N ALA A 11 -16.44 1.80 -26.08
CA ALA A 11 -16.17 1.96 -24.66
C ALA A 11 -16.56 0.69 -23.86
N VAL A 12 -17.73 0.10 -24.14
CA VAL A 12 -18.17 -1.16 -23.51
C VAL A 12 -17.22 -2.30 -23.86
N CYS A 13 -16.83 -2.44 -25.14
CA CYS A 13 -15.88 -3.46 -25.58
C CYS A 13 -14.50 -3.29 -24.95
N ALA A 14 -13.99 -2.05 -24.89
CA ALA A 14 -12.69 -1.74 -24.31
C ALA A 14 -12.69 -2.01 -22.79
N ALA A 15 -13.76 -1.60 -22.08
CA ALA A 15 -13.89 -1.83 -20.63
C ALA A 15 -13.79 -3.31 -20.24
N ALA A 16 -14.35 -4.22 -21.06
CA ALA A 16 -14.26 -5.66 -20.82
C ALA A 16 -12.87 -6.27 -21.10
N SER A 17 -11.99 -5.53 -21.79
CA SER A 17 -10.67 -6.02 -22.23
C SER A 17 -9.50 -5.57 -21.35
N VAL A 18 -9.70 -4.57 -20.49
CA VAL A 18 -8.63 -3.99 -19.67
C VAL A 18 -8.58 -4.67 -18.30
N ASN A 19 -7.47 -5.35 -18.00
CA ASN A 19 -7.17 -5.87 -16.67
C ASN A 19 -5.93 -5.16 -16.08
N VAL A 20 -6.10 -4.50 -14.93
CA VAL A 20 -5.04 -3.76 -14.24
C VAL A 20 -4.60 -4.42 -12.93
N VAL A 21 -5.13 -5.61 -12.61
CA VAL A 21 -4.78 -6.36 -11.40
C VAL A 21 -3.40 -7.00 -11.56
N THR A 22 -2.46 -6.60 -10.70
CA THR A 22 -1.13 -7.22 -10.60
C THR A 22 -0.95 -7.93 -9.26
N PRO A 23 -0.41 -9.16 -9.22
CA PRO A 23 -0.19 -9.90 -7.97
C PRO A 23 0.86 -9.26 -7.04
N SER A 24 1.67 -8.35 -7.56
CA SER A 24 2.73 -7.66 -6.83
C SER A 24 2.55 -6.15 -6.94
N ALA A 25 2.83 -5.42 -5.86
CA ALA A 25 2.85 -3.97 -5.83
C ALA A 25 4.03 -3.48 -6.68
N THR A 26 3.77 -3.25 -7.97
CA THR A 26 4.73 -2.64 -8.89
C THR A 26 4.78 -1.13 -8.63
N HIS A 27 5.97 -0.54 -8.82
CA HIS A 27 6.20 0.90 -8.61
C HIS A 27 5.28 1.79 -9.45
N GLN A 28 4.80 1.29 -10.59
CA GLN A 28 3.81 1.96 -11.40
C GLN A 28 2.70 0.97 -11.77
N PRO A 29 1.56 0.99 -11.06
CA PRO A 29 0.48 0.07 -11.34
C PRO A 29 -0.03 0.33 -12.78
N PRO A 30 -0.24 -0.72 -13.60
CA PRO A 30 -0.55 -0.59 -15.02
C PRO A 30 -1.84 0.20 -15.30
N GLY A 31 -2.72 0.36 -14.31
CA GLY A 31 -3.93 1.17 -14.41
C GLY A 31 -3.78 2.67 -14.15
N ALA A 32 -2.64 3.15 -13.64
CA ALA A 32 -2.50 4.54 -13.20
C ALA A 32 -2.67 5.57 -14.34
N ALA A 33 -2.16 5.27 -15.54
CA ALA A 33 -2.31 6.14 -16.69
C ALA A 33 -3.77 6.22 -17.16
N LEU A 34 -4.47 5.08 -17.17
CA LEU A 34 -5.89 5.03 -17.51
C LEU A 34 -6.74 5.76 -16.48
N ALA A 35 -6.51 5.52 -15.19
CA ALA A 35 -7.22 6.20 -14.09
C ALA A 35 -7.09 7.73 -14.21
N ARG A 36 -5.89 8.26 -14.48
CA ARG A 36 -5.70 9.70 -14.73
C ARG A 36 -6.40 10.18 -15.99
N ALA A 37 -6.33 9.42 -17.09
CA ALA A 37 -6.95 9.81 -18.36
C ALA A 37 -8.48 9.92 -18.27
N VAL A 38 -9.11 9.09 -17.44
CA VAL A 38 -10.57 9.10 -17.22
C VAL A 38 -11.00 9.91 -15.99
N GLY A 39 -10.05 10.52 -15.27
CA GLY A 39 -10.35 11.25 -14.03
C GLY A 39 -10.98 10.38 -12.94
N LEU A 40 -10.52 9.13 -12.80
CA LEU A 40 -11.04 8.20 -11.80
C LEU A 40 -10.60 8.64 -10.40
N ASP A 41 -11.55 9.15 -9.62
CA ASP A 41 -11.40 9.35 -8.18
C ASP A 41 -11.81 8.07 -7.44
N MET A 42 -10.83 7.34 -6.89
CA MET A 42 -11.09 6.10 -6.17
C MET A 42 -11.94 6.32 -4.90
N ALA A 43 -11.82 7.45 -4.22
CA ALA A 43 -12.60 7.74 -3.02
C ALA A 43 -14.09 7.98 -3.31
N ALA A 44 -14.44 8.31 -4.57
CA ALA A 44 -15.82 8.44 -5.00
C ALA A 44 -16.53 7.09 -5.22
N TRP A 45 -15.78 6.02 -5.49
CA TRP A 45 -16.32 4.70 -5.86
C TRP A 45 -16.05 3.61 -4.83
N TRP A 46 -15.09 3.83 -3.94
CA TRP A 46 -14.75 2.91 -2.88
C TRP A 46 -15.23 3.43 -1.53
N LYS A 47 -15.82 2.54 -0.72
CA LYS A 47 -16.28 2.86 0.64
C LYS A 47 -15.71 1.86 1.65
N PRO A 48 -15.05 2.34 2.72
CA PRO A 48 -14.60 1.48 3.79
C PRO A 48 -15.81 0.98 4.59
N THR A 49 -15.98 -0.34 4.67
CA THR A 49 -16.99 -0.98 5.53
C THR A 49 -16.32 -1.80 6.62
N ALA A 50 -17.07 -2.12 7.67
CA ALA A 50 -16.63 -2.97 8.76
C ALA A 50 -16.21 -4.34 8.21
N GLU A 51 -17.06 -4.95 7.39
CA GLU A 51 -16.78 -6.25 6.76
C GLU A 51 -15.71 -6.16 5.68
N GLY A 52 -15.72 -5.13 4.84
CA GLY A 52 -14.83 -5.04 3.68
C GLY A 52 -13.41 -4.58 3.99
N TYR A 53 -13.20 -3.83 5.09
CA TYR A 53 -11.90 -3.25 5.41
C TYR A 53 -11.55 -3.31 6.89
N PHE A 54 -12.35 -2.70 7.77
CA PHE A 54 -11.92 -2.46 9.15
C PHE A 54 -11.70 -3.75 9.95
N ARG A 55 -12.47 -4.81 9.70
CA ARG A 55 -12.22 -6.12 10.34
C ARG A 55 -10.95 -6.81 9.83
N HIS A 56 -10.43 -6.44 8.67
CA HIS A 56 -9.25 -7.05 8.06
C HIS A 56 -7.93 -6.38 8.45
N VAL A 57 -7.96 -5.14 8.94
CA VAL A 57 -6.76 -4.42 9.40
C VAL A 57 -6.53 -4.56 10.91
N PRO A 58 -5.30 -4.37 11.41
CA PRO A 58 -5.02 -4.39 12.84
C PRO A 58 -5.78 -3.29 13.60
N LYS A 59 -6.12 -3.52 14.88
CA LYS A 59 -6.87 -2.54 15.71
C LYS A 59 -6.20 -1.15 15.73
N ALA A 60 -4.87 -1.10 15.78
CA ALA A 60 -4.12 0.15 15.75
C ALA A 60 -4.36 0.94 14.46
N ALA A 61 -4.35 0.26 13.30
CA ALA A 61 -4.62 0.88 12.00
C ALA A 61 -6.05 1.41 11.89
N ILE A 62 -7.04 0.74 12.52
CA ILE A 62 -8.41 1.28 12.58
C ILE A 62 -8.45 2.58 13.39
N LEU A 63 -7.76 2.63 14.53
CA LEU A 63 -7.73 3.83 15.37
C LEU A 63 -6.97 4.98 14.71
N GLU A 64 -5.90 4.68 13.97
CA GLU A 64 -5.19 5.64 13.14
C GLU A 64 -6.09 6.20 12.05
N ALA A 65 -6.80 5.33 11.32
CA ALA A 65 -7.77 5.72 10.31
C ALA A 65 -8.85 6.64 10.90
N VAL A 66 -9.48 6.24 12.01
CA VAL A 66 -10.47 7.07 12.70
C VAL A 66 -9.88 8.40 13.15
N GLY A 67 -8.60 8.45 13.53
CA GLY A 67 -7.91 9.70 13.84
C GLY A 67 -7.89 10.71 12.70
N GLN A 68 -7.99 10.27 11.45
CA GLN A 68 -7.97 11.15 10.28
C GLN A 68 -9.33 11.79 9.98
N PHE A 69 -10.44 11.11 10.29
CA PHE A 69 -11.80 11.58 9.95
C PHE A 69 -12.72 11.86 11.15
N ALA A 70 -12.42 11.32 12.33
CA ALA A 70 -13.17 11.55 13.58
C ALA A 70 -12.21 11.51 14.80
N PRO A 71 -11.26 12.45 14.90
CA PRO A 71 -10.20 12.44 15.92
C PRO A 71 -10.73 12.43 17.36
N GLU A 72 -11.87 13.08 17.61
CA GLU A 72 -12.52 13.14 18.92
C GLU A 72 -13.04 11.77 19.42
N GLN A 73 -13.23 10.80 18.51
CA GLN A 73 -13.75 9.47 18.86
C GLN A 73 -12.66 8.47 19.24
N VAL A 74 -11.39 8.73 18.88
CA VAL A 74 -10.28 7.77 19.04
C VAL A 74 -10.13 7.28 20.48
N ASN A 75 -10.13 8.20 21.46
CA ASN A 75 -9.96 7.85 22.88
C ASN A 75 -11.11 7.00 23.43
N ARG A 76 -12.33 7.23 22.95
CA ARG A 76 -13.51 6.42 23.32
C ARG A 76 -13.41 5.03 22.70
N LEU A 77 -13.08 4.95 21.42
CA LEU A 77 -12.99 3.71 20.66
C LEU A 77 -11.84 2.81 21.10
N ALA A 78 -10.70 3.38 21.52
CA ALA A 78 -9.54 2.60 21.93
C ALA A 78 -9.83 1.56 23.03
N LYS A 79 -10.86 1.81 23.85
CA LYS A 79 -11.30 0.95 24.96
C LYS A 79 -12.19 -0.21 24.52
N LEU A 80 -12.70 -0.20 23.29
CA LEU A 80 -13.64 -1.20 22.77
C LEU A 80 -12.93 -2.39 22.13
N LYS A 81 -13.70 -3.44 21.83
CA LYS A 81 -13.21 -4.61 21.07
C LYS A 81 -13.08 -4.26 19.59
N LYS A 82 -12.18 -4.93 18.86
CA LYS A 82 -11.90 -4.64 17.44
C LYS A 82 -13.17 -4.65 16.57
N THR A 83 -14.08 -5.58 16.79
CA THR A 83 -15.34 -5.69 16.03
C THR A 83 -16.22 -4.46 16.24
N GLU A 84 -16.39 -4.01 17.48
CA GLU A 84 -17.15 -2.81 17.82
C GLU A 84 -16.50 -1.55 17.25
N ILE A 85 -15.17 -1.48 17.26
CA ILE A 85 -14.42 -0.36 16.64
C ILE A 85 -14.63 -0.37 15.13
N ALA A 86 -14.61 -1.54 14.48
CA ALA A 86 -14.82 -1.65 13.04
C ALA A 86 -16.23 -1.20 12.62
N ASP A 87 -17.25 -1.62 13.36
CA ASP A 87 -18.65 -1.23 13.10
C ASP A 87 -18.86 0.28 13.32
N GLU A 88 -18.27 0.86 14.37
CA GLU A 88 -18.37 2.30 14.64
C GLU A 88 -17.52 3.12 13.66
N ALA A 89 -16.37 2.61 13.20
CA ALA A 89 -15.56 3.25 12.16
C ALA A 89 -16.32 3.37 10.83
N GLU A 90 -17.08 2.34 10.44
CA GLU A 90 -17.97 2.41 9.27
C GLU A 90 -19.04 3.50 9.43
N ARG A 91 -19.63 3.63 10.62
CA ARG A 91 -20.62 4.68 10.87
C ARG A 91 -20.01 6.09 10.80
N LEU A 92 -18.80 6.25 11.33
CA LEU A 92 -18.12 7.55 11.43
C LEU A 92 -17.50 8.01 10.10
N VAL A 93 -17.10 7.08 9.24
CA VAL A 93 -16.47 7.39 7.96
C VAL A 93 -17.48 7.80 6.87
N GLU A 94 -18.78 7.59 7.13
CA GLU A 94 -19.86 8.00 6.23
C GLU A 94 -19.76 9.50 5.90
N GLY A 95 -19.66 9.83 4.62
CA GLY A 95 -19.56 11.22 4.15
C GLY A 95 -18.21 11.89 4.38
N ALA A 96 -17.23 11.22 5.00
CA ALA A 96 -15.88 11.77 5.19
C ALA A 96 -15.03 11.77 3.90
N GLY A 97 -15.43 10.99 2.88
CA GLY A 97 -14.62 10.79 1.67
C GLY A 97 -13.26 10.14 1.94
N TRP A 98 -13.10 9.51 3.10
CA TRP A 98 -11.82 8.96 3.54
C TRP A 98 -11.54 7.62 2.86
N MET A 99 -10.28 7.43 2.46
CA MET A 99 -9.78 6.19 1.88
C MET A 99 -8.35 5.92 2.37
N PRO A 100 -7.98 4.65 2.64
CA PRO A 100 -6.62 4.27 2.99
C PRO A 100 -5.58 4.73 1.96
N ALA A 101 -4.41 5.20 2.44
CA ALA A 101 -3.31 5.65 1.58
C ALA A 101 -2.81 4.58 0.58
N VAL A 102 -3.01 3.29 0.87
CA VAL A 102 -2.68 2.19 -0.04
C VAL A 102 -3.50 2.20 -1.34
N PHE A 103 -4.62 2.93 -1.38
CA PHE A 103 -5.44 3.11 -2.56
C PHE A 103 -5.19 4.46 -3.26
N ASP A 104 -4.35 5.32 -2.68
CA ASP A 104 -3.97 6.58 -3.32
C ASP A 104 -2.93 6.32 -4.44
N ALA A 105 -3.27 6.72 -5.66
CA ALA A 105 -2.41 6.60 -6.85
C ALA A 105 -1.14 7.48 -6.76
N GLU A 106 -1.16 8.50 -5.91
CA GLU A 106 -0.01 9.35 -5.57
C GLU A 106 0.79 8.75 -4.38
N GLY A 107 0.14 8.04 -3.46
CA GLY A 107 0.76 7.40 -2.29
C GLY A 107 1.78 6.30 -2.63
N VAL A 108 1.63 5.65 -3.79
CA VAL A 108 2.63 4.69 -4.31
C VAL A 108 3.97 5.36 -4.62
N ARG A 109 3.98 6.66 -4.96
CA ARG A 109 5.22 7.39 -5.27
C ARG A 109 6.01 7.78 -4.01
N THR A 110 5.31 8.12 -2.93
CA THR A 110 5.94 8.58 -1.68
C THR A 110 6.63 7.44 -0.91
N ALA A 111 6.02 6.25 -0.83
CA ALA A 111 6.62 5.10 -0.14
C ALA A 111 7.92 4.59 -0.79
N ALA A 112 8.16 4.89 -2.06
CA ALA A 112 9.37 4.51 -2.78
C ALA A 112 10.56 5.45 -2.51
N GLN A 113 10.34 6.65 -1.97
CA GLN A 113 11.41 7.63 -1.72
C GLN A 113 12.02 7.55 -0.31
N GLU A 114 11.40 6.86 0.65
CA GLU A 114 11.94 6.72 2.01
C GLU A 114 12.97 5.58 2.18
N GLY A 115 13.29 4.86 1.10
CA GLY A 115 14.22 3.73 1.10
C GLY A 115 15.48 3.94 0.27
N SER A 116 16.20 5.05 0.45
CA SER A 116 17.54 5.21 -0.12
C SER A 116 18.54 5.64 0.95
N PRO A 117 19.41 4.75 1.45
CA PRO A 117 20.56 5.19 2.22
C PRO A 117 21.59 5.77 1.24
N ALA A 118 21.94 7.03 1.49
CA ALA A 118 23.04 7.73 0.85
C ALA A 118 24.33 6.91 0.93
N ALA A 119 25.06 6.83 -0.18
CA ALA A 119 26.46 6.43 -0.21
C ALA A 119 27.27 7.54 -0.89
N ASP A 120 27.96 8.33 -0.07
CA ASP A 120 28.99 9.29 -0.45
C ASP A 120 30.30 8.56 -0.80
N GLY A 121 30.89 8.94 -1.95
CA GLY A 121 32.33 8.97 -2.33
C GLY A 121 33.16 7.66 -2.28
N ASP A 122 34.22 7.43 -3.05
CA ASP A 122 34.95 8.12 -4.11
C ASP A 122 35.99 7.10 -4.68
N ALA A 123 36.32 7.25 -5.97
CA ALA A 123 37.49 6.80 -6.75
C ALA A 123 38.09 5.37 -6.65
N GLY A 124 38.33 4.76 -7.82
CA GLY A 124 39.43 3.80 -8.05
C GLY A 124 39.16 2.72 -9.09
N MET A 125 39.65 2.91 -10.32
CA MET A 125 39.66 1.91 -11.41
C MET A 125 40.94 1.06 -11.38
N ASP A 126 40.82 -0.24 -11.12
CA ASP A 126 41.74 -1.28 -11.61
C ASP A 126 41.35 -2.72 -11.20
N GLY A 127 41.46 -3.64 -12.17
CA GLY A 127 41.85 -5.03 -11.91
C GLY A 127 40.73 -6.05 -11.62
N TRP A 128 40.22 -6.70 -12.66
CA TRP A 128 39.48 -7.95 -12.57
C TRP A 128 40.34 -9.03 -11.88
N THR A 129 40.02 -9.41 -10.64
CA THR A 129 40.55 -10.64 -10.02
C THR A 129 39.43 -11.32 -9.24
N ILE A 130 38.98 -12.47 -9.75
CA ILE A 130 37.97 -13.30 -9.10
C ILE A 130 38.64 -14.02 -7.93
N HIS A 131 38.38 -13.58 -6.69
CA HIS A 131 38.67 -14.36 -5.49
C HIS A 131 37.49 -15.32 -5.19
N PRO A 132 37.74 -16.57 -4.78
CA PRO A 132 36.66 -17.47 -4.36
C PRO A 132 35.94 -16.88 -3.15
N SER A 133 34.61 -16.79 -3.27
CA SER A 133 33.68 -16.21 -2.31
C SER A 133 33.92 -16.73 -0.88
N ARG A 134 34.20 -15.79 0.02
CA ARG A 134 34.21 -15.98 1.48
C ARG A 134 32.88 -16.61 1.91
N PRO A 135 32.87 -17.69 2.74
CA PRO A 135 31.62 -18.24 3.22
C PRO A 135 30.87 -17.18 4.05
N PRO A 136 29.52 -17.17 4.01
CA PRO A 136 28.74 -16.18 4.73
C PRO A 136 29.09 -16.23 6.22
N SER A 137 29.39 -15.07 6.81
CA SER A 137 29.58 -14.93 8.24
C SER A 137 28.33 -15.42 8.96
N THR A 138 28.50 -16.34 9.91
CA THR A 138 27.39 -16.77 10.76
C THR A 138 26.83 -15.55 11.50
N PRO A 139 25.50 -15.38 11.55
CA PRO A 139 24.90 -14.29 12.32
C PRO A 139 25.28 -14.46 13.79
N VAL A 140 25.55 -13.34 14.48
CA VAL A 140 25.99 -13.26 15.89
C VAL A 140 25.10 -14.08 16.85
N TRP A 141 23.84 -14.24 16.49
CA TRP A 141 22.79 -14.99 17.20
C TRP A 141 23.07 -16.50 17.21
N LEU A 142 23.82 -17.01 16.24
CA LEU A 142 24.25 -18.42 16.14
C LEU A 142 25.43 -18.74 17.08
N ARG A 143 26.08 -17.72 17.66
CA ARG A 143 27.16 -17.87 18.66
C ARG A 143 26.63 -17.94 20.09
N ALA A 144 25.32 -17.74 20.30
CA ALA A 144 24.66 -17.83 21.61
C ALA A 144 24.06 -19.23 21.91
N MET A 145 24.13 -20.19 20.98
CA MET A 145 23.53 -21.53 21.13
C MET A 145 24.53 -22.70 21.20
N THR A 146 25.83 -22.45 21.19
CA THR A 146 26.82 -23.48 21.52
C THR A 146 27.67 -23.01 22.68
N GLY A 147 27.24 -23.37 23.90
CA GLY A 147 28.08 -23.26 25.08
C GLY A 147 29.37 -24.05 24.85
N ARG A 148 30.51 -23.36 24.77
CA ARG A 148 31.82 -23.97 24.93
C ARG A 148 32.76 -22.99 25.60
N THR A 149 32.89 -23.20 26.91
CA THR A 149 33.92 -22.68 27.80
C THR A 149 35.29 -23.18 27.35
N THR A 150 36.25 -22.27 27.21
CA THR A 150 37.65 -22.28 27.70
C THR A 150 38.49 -21.41 26.78
#